data_AF-A0A918EUH9-F1
#
_entry.id   AF-A0A918EUH9-F1
#
_cell.length_a   1.000
_cell.length_b   1.000
_cell.length_c   1.000
_cell.angle_alpha   90.00
_cell.angle_beta   90.00
_cell.angle_gamma   90.00
#
_symmetry.space_group_name_H-M   'P 1'
#
loop_
_entity.id
_entity.type
_entity.pdbx_description
1 polymer ?
#
loop_
_entity_poly.entity_id
_entity_poly.type
_entity_poly.pdbx_seq_one_letter_code
_entity_poly.pdbx_strand_id
1 'polypeptide(L)'
;MRSDEVQSVLALLGAILGGTLVLFGDFIRRRVERHKEEVNRLVEVSVRLSSMYNRLCGQLLDASTAGVAVSDLAVADPLRYEVTTQFFMTPGSEQLRSRASRLMDAYYRLRDSYGQDSAWDAARDEHGLAVREFEAAVRAILHRNHI
;
A
#
# COMPACT_ATOMS: atom_id res chain seq x y z
N MET A 1 28.22 -57.02 -13.22
CA MET A 1 28.15 -55.72 -12.52
C MET A 1 28.36 -55.98 -11.04
N ARG A 2 29.43 -55.41 -10.47
CA ARG A 2 29.77 -55.61 -9.06
C ARG A 2 28.86 -54.73 -8.19
N SER A 3 28.42 -55.25 -7.06
CA SER A 3 27.58 -54.58 -6.05
C SER A 3 28.02 -53.14 -5.75
N ASP A 4 29.33 -52.89 -5.74
CA ASP A 4 29.93 -51.59 -5.40
C ASP A 4 29.66 -50.50 -6.45
N GLU A 5 29.53 -50.86 -7.74
CA GLU A 5 29.21 -49.90 -8.80
C GLU A 5 27.76 -49.42 -8.69
N VAL A 6 26.84 -50.34 -8.34
CA VAL A 6 25.41 -50.03 -8.18
C VAL A 6 25.20 -49.13 -6.95
N GLN A 7 25.89 -49.40 -5.84
CA GLN A 7 25.84 -48.54 -4.65
C GLN A 7 26.41 -47.14 -4.90
N SER A 8 27.52 -47.03 -5.64
CA SER A 8 28.14 -45.74 -5.97
C SER A 8 27.23 -44.87 -6.86
N VAL A 9 26.57 -45.49 -7.84
CA VAL A 9 25.60 -44.80 -8.72
C VAL A 9 24.36 -44.35 -7.94
N LEU A 10 23.84 -45.19 -7.04
CA LEU A 10 22.70 -44.82 -6.18
C LEU A 10 23.05 -43.67 -5.21
N ALA A 11 24.26 -43.68 -4.63
CA ALA A 11 24.73 -42.60 -3.76
C ALA A 11 24.88 -41.27 -4.53
N LEU A 12 25.39 -41.32 -5.77
CA LEU A 12 25.49 -40.15 -6.64
C LEU A 12 24.10 -39.60 -7.02
N LEU A 13 23.16 -40.48 -7.38
CA LEU A 13 21.78 -40.08 -7.67
C LEU A 13 21.10 -39.48 -6.42
N GLY A 14 21.33 -40.05 -5.24
CA GLY A 14 20.84 -39.50 -3.98
C GLY A 14 21.42 -38.12 -3.67
N ALA A 15 22.72 -37.91 -3.89
CA ALA A 15 23.37 -36.61 -3.72
C ALA A 15 22.84 -35.57 -4.73
N ILE A 16 22.64 -35.94 -6.00
CA ILE A 16 22.08 -35.04 -7.01
C ILE A 16 20.64 -34.67 -6.66
N LEU A 17 19.79 -35.64 -6.31
CA LEU A 17 18.40 -35.39 -5.94
C LEU A 17 18.29 -34.53 -4.68
N GLY A 18 19.07 -34.86 -3.64
CA GLY A 18 19.14 -34.07 -2.41
C GLY A 18 19.63 -32.64 -2.65
N GLY A 19 20.70 -32.47 -3.43
CA GLY A 19 21.23 -31.15 -3.80
C GLY A 19 20.22 -30.31 -4.60
N THR A 20 19.53 -30.92 -5.55
CA THR A 20 18.52 -30.22 -6.37
C THR A 20 17.32 -29.77 -5.53
N LEU A 21 16.88 -30.60 -4.58
CA LEU A 21 15.77 -30.27 -3.67
C LEU A 21 16.11 -29.09 -2.76
N VAL A 22 17.34 -29.05 -2.22
CA VAL A 22 17.81 -27.93 -1.39
C VAL A 22 17.85 -26.63 -2.20
N LEU A 23 18.42 -26.66 -3.42
CA LEU A 23 18.47 -25.49 -4.29
C LEU A 23 17.08 -24.98 -4.68
N PHE A 24 16.14 -25.89 -4.93
CA PHE A 24 14.77 -25.54 -5.23
C PHE A 24 14.04 -24.93 -4.01
N GLY A 25 14.27 -25.48 -2.82
CA GLY A 25 13.77 -24.92 -1.56
C GLY A 25 14.30 -23.50 -1.30
N ASP A 26 15.60 -23.28 -1.50
CA ASP A 26 16.23 -21.97 -1.38
C ASP A 26 15.70 -20.97 -2.41
N PHE A 27 15.44 -21.42 -3.64
CA PHE A 27 14.85 -20.59 -4.68
C PHE A 27 13.44 -20.13 -4.32
N ILE A 28 12.58 -21.05 -3.85
CA ILE A 28 11.23 -20.72 -3.38
C ILE A 28 11.31 -19.75 -2.20
N ARG A 29 12.17 -20.03 -1.22
CA ARG A 29 12.34 -19.19 -0.04
C ARG A 29 12.70 -17.75 -0.41
N ARG A 30 13.73 -17.56 -1.24
CA ARG A 30 14.15 -16.22 -1.70
C ARG A 30 13.09 -15.50 -2.54
N ARG A 31 12.21 -16.26 -3.20
CA ARG A 31 11.09 -15.68 -3.96
C ARG A 31 9.99 -15.20 -3.02
N VAL A 32 9.65 -15.99 -2.01
CA VAL A 32 8.66 -15.63 -0.99
C VAL A 32 9.14 -14.45 -0.14
N GLU A 33 10.42 -14.43 0.25
CA GLU A 33 11.02 -13.32 1.00
C GLU A 33 10.94 -12.00 0.20
N ARG A 34 11.32 -12.00 -1.08
CA ARG A 34 11.19 -10.81 -1.95
C ARG A 34 9.75 -10.33 -2.09
N HIS A 35 8.81 -11.25 -2.35
CA HIS A 35 7.40 -10.90 -2.46
C HIS A 35 6.86 -10.29 -1.17
N LYS A 36 7.25 -10.83 -0.01
CA LYS A 36 6.86 -10.30 1.31
C LYS A 36 7.42 -8.90 1.54
N GLU A 37 8.67 -8.64 1.15
CA GLU A 37 9.27 -7.31 1.23
C GLU A 37 8.53 -6.29 0.35
N GLU A 38 8.17 -6.67 -0.88
CA GLU A 38 7.41 -5.82 -1.80
C GLU A 38 6.02 -5.47 -1.23
N VAL A 39 5.31 -6.46 -0.68
CA VAL A 39 4.00 -6.25 -0.02
C VAL A 39 4.13 -5.33 1.19
N ASN A 40 5.14 -5.54 2.03
CA ASN A 40 5.38 -4.69 3.20
C ASN A 40 5.64 -3.24 2.79
N ARG A 41 6.46 -3.04 1.75
CA ARG A 41 6.74 -1.71 1.21
C ARG A 41 5.48 -1.06 0.67
N LEU A 42 4.64 -1.80 -0.07
CA LEU A 42 3.36 -1.31 -0.58
C LEU A 42 2.43 -0.86 0.56
N VAL A 43 2.34 -1.66 1.62
CA VAL A 43 1.53 -1.33 2.80
C VAL A 43 2.06 -0.09 3.49
N GLU A 44 3.37 0.04 3.67
CA GLU A 44 4.00 1.20 4.29
C GLU A 44 3.66 2.49 3.53
N VAL A 45 3.87 2.51 2.20
CA VAL A 45 3.55 3.71 1.40
C VAL A 45 2.05 4.00 1.35
N SER A 46 1.21 2.97 1.43
CA SER A 46 -0.25 3.14 1.52
C SER A 46 -0.67 3.78 2.83
N VAL A 47 -0.09 3.36 3.96
CA VAL A 47 -0.35 3.96 5.27
C VAL A 47 0.09 5.43 5.29
N ARG A 48 1.27 5.73 4.71
CA ARG A 48 1.74 7.12 4.57
C ARG A 48 0.76 7.97 3.75
N LEU A 49 0.23 7.43 2.65
CA LEU A 49 -0.77 8.10 1.82
C LEU A 49 -2.06 8.38 2.59
N SER A 50 -2.65 7.35 3.23
CA SER A 50 -3.89 7.51 4.03
C SER A 50 -3.70 8.56 5.14
N SER A 51 -2.60 8.46 5.88
CA SER A 51 -2.27 9.37 6.98
C SER A 51 -2.11 10.82 6.50
N MET A 52 -1.43 11.03 5.36
CA MET A 52 -1.26 12.36 4.77
C MET A 52 -2.61 13.01 4.44
N TYR A 53 -3.48 12.32 3.71
CA TYR A 53 -4.79 12.88 3.33
C TYR A 53 -5.73 13.06 4.53
N ASN A 54 -5.65 12.16 5.53
CA ASN A 54 -6.41 12.32 6.77
C ASN A 54 -5.93 13.52 7.59
N ARG A 55 -4.62 13.76 7.65
CA ARG A 55 -4.05 14.97 8.28
C ARG A 55 -4.49 16.24 7.57
N LEU A 56 -4.46 16.27 6.23
CA LEU A 56 -4.90 17.43 5.46
C LEU A 56 -6.40 17.71 5.67
N CYS A 57 -7.22 16.66 5.75
CA CYS A 57 -8.63 16.78 6.14
C CYS A 57 -8.77 17.39 7.54
N GLY A 58 -8.02 16.88 8.53
CA GLY A 58 -8.01 17.43 9.90
C GLY A 58 -7.67 18.92 9.94
N GLN A 59 -6.66 19.35 9.18
CA GLN A 59 -6.29 20.77 9.07
C GLN A 59 -7.42 21.63 8.50
N LEU A 60 -8.18 21.11 7.53
CA LEU A 60 -9.36 21.82 7.00
C LEU A 60 -10.51 21.87 8.01
N LEU A 61 -10.72 20.80 8.79
CA LEU A 61 -11.72 20.79 9.85
C LEU A 61 -11.38 21.77 10.97
N ASP A 62 -10.11 21.83 11.37
CA ASP A 62 -9.61 22.77 12.37
C ASP A 62 -9.77 24.22 11.86
N ALA A 63 -9.42 24.47 10.59
CA ALA A 63 -9.61 25.78 9.96
C ALA A 63 -11.09 26.21 9.91
N SER A 64 -11.98 25.27 9.56
CA SER A 64 -13.43 25.51 9.54
C SER A 64 -13.95 25.83 10.95
N THR A 65 -13.51 25.07 11.95
CA THR A 65 -13.91 25.27 13.36
C THR A 65 -13.40 26.61 13.90
N ALA A 66 -12.20 27.03 13.49
CA ALA A 66 -11.61 28.32 13.85
C ALA A 66 -12.18 29.51 13.04
N GLY A 67 -13.06 29.26 12.07
CA GLY A 67 -13.64 30.30 11.22
C GLY A 67 -12.63 30.97 10.28
N VAL A 68 -11.60 30.23 9.85
CA VAL A 68 -10.56 30.75 8.95
C VAL A 68 -11.18 31.04 7.59
N ALA A 69 -10.95 32.26 7.07
CA ALA A 69 -11.39 32.67 5.75
C ALA A 69 -10.73 31.84 4.65
N VAL A 70 -11.43 31.62 3.53
CA VAL A 70 -10.91 30.83 2.40
C VAL A 70 -9.60 31.41 1.85
N SER A 71 -9.45 32.74 1.85
CA SER A 71 -8.22 33.43 1.42
C SER A 71 -7.00 33.11 2.28
N ASP A 72 -7.24 32.73 3.54
CA ASP A 72 -6.21 32.55 4.56
C ASP A 72 -5.90 31.06 4.79
N LEU A 73 -6.54 30.16 4.03
CA LEU A 73 -6.24 28.74 4.05
C LEU A 73 -4.77 28.49 3.68
N ALA A 74 -4.09 27.73 4.52
CA ALA A 74 -2.75 27.28 4.23
C ALA A 74 -2.67 26.56 2.87
N VAL A 75 -1.60 26.84 2.13
CA VAL A 75 -1.27 26.07 0.92
C VAL A 75 -1.12 24.60 1.30
N ALA A 76 -1.61 23.70 0.45
CA ALA A 76 -1.51 22.26 0.70
C ALA A 76 -0.05 21.85 0.94
N ASP A 77 0.17 20.95 1.90
CA ASP A 77 1.50 20.47 2.29
C ASP A 77 2.30 20.00 1.05
N PRO A 78 3.49 20.57 0.79
CA PRO A 78 4.35 20.16 -0.33
C PRO A 78 4.69 18.66 -0.31
N LEU A 79 4.79 18.06 0.88
CA LEU A 79 5.09 16.64 1.06
C LEU A 79 4.00 15.74 0.48
N ARG A 80 2.79 16.26 0.25
CA ARG A 80 1.70 15.52 -0.41
C ARG A 80 2.14 14.96 -1.76
N TYR A 81 2.88 15.75 -2.56
CA TYR A 81 3.33 15.31 -3.89
C TYR A 81 4.34 14.18 -3.78
N GLU A 82 5.26 14.28 -2.82
CA GLU A 82 6.25 13.25 -2.56
C GLU A 82 5.59 11.93 -2.14
N VAL A 83 4.69 11.97 -1.15
CA VAL A 83 3.96 10.79 -0.66
C VAL A 83 3.13 10.15 -1.77
N THR A 84 2.41 10.96 -2.56
CA THR A 84 1.60 10.47 -3.68
C THR A 84 2.47 9.81 -4.75
N THR A 85 3.60 10.42 -5.08
CA THR A 85 4.55 9.88 -6.05
C THR A 85 5.17 8.56 -5.57
N GLN A 86 5.63 8.51 -4.31
CA GLN A 86 6.19 7.29 -3.72
C GLN A 86 5.20 6.13 -3.78
N PHE A 87 3.92 6.38 -3.48
CA PHE A 87 2.87 5.37 -3.57
C PHE A 87 2.73 4.83 -5.00
N PHE A 88 2.54 5.71 -6.00
CA PHE A 88 2.32 5.26 -7.38
C PHE A 88 3.56 4.67 -8.07
N MET A 89 4.75 4.97 -7.57
CA MET A 89 6.00 4.36 -8.04
C MET A 89 6.30 3.02 -7.34
N THR A 90 5.53 2.63 -6.32
CA THR A 90 5.75 1.37 -5.62
C THR A 90 5.13 0.21 -6.41
N PRO A 91 5.87 -0.88 -6.67
CA PRO A 91 5.33 -2.07 -7.33
C PRO A 91 4.09 -2.62 -6.63
N GLY A 92 3.08 -3.02 -7.43
CA GLY A 92 1.83 -3.57 -6.90
C GLY A 92 0.78 -2.52 -6.51
N SER A 93 1.12 -1.23 -6.58
CA SER A 93 0.19 -0.12 -6.32
C SER A 93 -0.99 -0.07 -7.30
N GLU A 94 -0.88 -0.74 -8.45
CA GLU A 94 -1.95 -0.87 -9.45
C GLU A 94 -3.22 -1.46 -8.85
N GLN A 95 -3.08 -2.39 -7.88
CA GLN A 95 -4.21 -3.02 -7.19
C GLN A 95 -4.99 -2.03 -6.31
N LEU A 96 -4.33 -0.96 -5.85
CA LEU A 96 -4.90 0.06 -4.98
C LEU A 96 -5.20 1.37 -5.70
N ARG A 97 -4.76 1.52 -6.95
CA ARG A 97 -4.81 2.77 -7.74
C ARG A 97 -6.18 3.43 -7.70
N SER A 98 -7.25 2.68 -7.99
CA SER A 98 -8.62 3.22 -8.02
C SER A 98 -9.05 3.79 -6.66
N ARG A 99 -8.75 3.08 -5.56
CA ARG A 99 -9.12 3.53 -4.20
C ARG A 99 -8.24 4.70 -3.74
N ALA A 100 -6.96 4.69 -4.10
CA ALA A 100 -6.04 5.79 -3.85
C ALA A 100 -6.50 7.06 -4.59
N SER A 101 -6.83 6.97 -5.87
CA SER A 101 -7.38 8.11 -6.63
C SER A 101 -8.66 8.63 -6.00
N ARG A 102 -9.59 7.75 -5.63
CA ARG A 102 -10.84 8.15 -4.96
C ARG A 102 -10.58 8.91 -3.65
N LEU A 103 -9.61 8.49 -2.84
CA LEU A 103 -9.20 9.20 -1.62
C LEU A 103 -8.70 10.61 -1.94
N MET A 104 -7.83 10.76 -2.94
CA MET A 104 -7.30 12.05 -3.35
C MET A 104 -8.41 12.97 -3.86
N ASP A 105 -9.27 12.46 -4.73
CA ASP A 105 -10.39 13.19 -5.31
C ASP A 105 -11.42 13.62 -4.26
N ALA A 106 -11.66 12.78 -3.24
CA ALA A 106 -12.52 13.15 -2.13
C ALA A 106 -11.93 14.29 -1.29
N TYR A 107 -10.60 14.29 -1.07
CA TYR A 107 -9.94 15.42 -0.40
C TYR A 107 -10.00 16.70 -1.23
N TYR A 108 -9.78 16.62 -2.55
CA TYR A 108 -9.89 17.80 -3.42
C TYR A 108 -11.31 18.38 -3.37
N ARG A 109 -12.33 17.53 -3.47
CA ARG A 109 -13.74 17.95 -3.34
C ARG A 109 -14.05 18.55 -1.97
N LEU A 110 -13.51 18.00 -0.89
CA LEU A 110 -13.62 18.58 0.45
C LEU A 110 -13.00 19.98 0.51
N ARG A 111 -11.78 20.14 -0.03
CA ARG A 111 -11.09 21.43 -0.08
C ARG A 111 -11.85 22.45 -0.93
N ASP A 112 -12.41 22.04 -2.07
CA ASP A 112 -13.18 22.90 -2.97
C ASP A 112 -14.53 23.32 -2.36
N SER A 113 -15.11 22.46 -1.53
CA SER A 113 -16.36 22.73 -0.79
C SER A 113 -16.13 23.56 0.48
N TYR A 114 -14.89 23.90 0.81
CA TYR A 114 -14.58 24.69 1.99
C TYR A 114 -15.22 26.08 1.91
N GLY A 115 -15.98 26.45 2.94
CA GLY A 115 -16.77 27.69 2.98
C GLY A 115 -18.09 27.63 2.20
N GLN A 116 -18.47 26.46 1.67
CA GLN A 116 -19.76 26.22 1.04
C GLN A 116 -20.63 25.33 1.93
N ASP A 117 -21.44 25.95 2.81
CA ASP A 117 -22.23 25.23 3.83
C ASP A 117 -23.10 24.11 3.25
N SER A 118 -23.65 24.29 2.06
CA SER A 118 -24.53 23.29 1.42
C SER A 118 -23.82 22.01 0.94
N ALA A 119 -22.50 22.04 0.75
CA ALA A 119 -21.72 20.93 0.19
C ALA A 119 -20.66 20.37 1.15
N TRP A 120 -20.32 21.13 2.20
CA TRP A 120 -19.26 20.80 3.14
C TRP A 120 -19.45 19.45 3.85
N ASP A 121 -20.60 19.23 4.47
CA ASP A 121 -20.87 18.02 5.25
C ASP A 121 -20.84 16.76 4.37
N ALA A 122 -21.42 16.85 3.17
CA ALA A 122 -21.42 15.76 2.21
C ALA A 122 -19.98 15.42 1.74
N ALA A 123 -19.17 16.43 1.46
CA ALA A 123 -17.77 16.22 1.06
C ALA A 123 -16.92 15.64 2.20
N ARG A 124 -17.19 16.03 3.45
CA ARG A 124 -16.53 15.48 4.64
C ARG A 124 -16.85 14.00 4.82
N ASP A 125 -18.12 13.66 4.74
CA ASP A 125 -18.58 12.27 4.88
C ASP A 125 -18.06 11.39 3.75
N GLU A 126 -18.00 11.92 2.52
CA GLU A 126 -17.39 11.23 1.38
C GLU A 126 -15.89 10.98 1.59
N HIS A 127 -15.13 11.96 2.08
CA HIS A 127 -13.73 11.76 2.41
C HIS A 127 -13.57 10.65 3.48
N GLY A 128 -14.40 10.66 4.52
CA GLY A 128 -14.40 9.61 5.54
C GLY A 128 -14.69 8.22 4.97
N LEU A 129 -15.59 8.10 3.99
CA LEU A 129 -15.84 6.84 3.27
C LEU A 129 -14.64 6.40 2.43
N ALA A 130 -14.04 7.33 1.69
CA ALA A 130 -12.89 7.04 0.83
C ALA A 130 -11.67 6.53 1.62
N VAL A 131 -11.39 7.12 2.79
CA VAL A 131 -10.34 6.64 3.71
C VAL A 131 -10.60 5.20 4.14
N ARG A 132 -11.81 4.91 4.66
CA ARG A 132 -12.16 3.56 5.14
C ARG A 132 -12.06 2.51 4.04
N GLU A 133 -12.50 2.84 2.84
CA GLU A 133 -12.41 1.95 1.69
C GLU A 133 -10.98 1.68 1.25
N PHE A 134 -10.14 2.71 1.24
CA PHE A 134 -8.73 2.56 0.91
C PHE A 134 -8.01 1.69 1.94
N GLU A 135 -8.22 1.94 3.23
CA GLU A 135 -7.66 1.13 4.32
C GLU A 135 -8.15 -0.31 4.30
N ALA A 136 -9.42 -0.54 3.99
CA ALA A 136 -9.97 -1.89 3.81
C ALA A 136 -9.29 -2.62 2.65
N ALA A 137 -9.02 -1.93 1.53
CA ALA A 137 -8.31 -2.51 0.40
C ALA A 137 -6.84 -2.85 0.74
N VAL A 138 -6.15 -1.99 1.50
CA VAL A 138 -4.79 -2.26 2.00
C VAL A 138 -4.79 -3.48 2.92
N ARG A 139 -5.76 -3.57 3.83
CA ARG A 139 -5.91 -4.72 4.73
C ARG A 139 -6.20 -6.02 3.99
N ALA A 140 -6.98 -5.98 2.90
CA ALA A 140 -7.23 -7.14 2.07
C ALA A 140 -5.95 -7.67 1.39
N ILE A 141 -5.03 -6.79 0.99
CA ILE A 141 -3.72 -7.20 0.45
C ILE A 141 -2.89 -7.90 1.52
N LEU A 142 -2.88 -7.39 2.75
CA LEU A 142 -2.19 -8.05 3.87
C LEU A 142 -2.75 -9.46 4.10
N HIS A 143 -4.07 -9.60 4.19
CA HIS A 143 -4.70 -10.90 4.45
C HIS A 143 -4.47 -11.92 3.33
N ARG A 144 -4.48 -11.50 2.06
CA ARG A 144 -4.19 -12.40 0.92
C ARG A 144 -2.76 -12.93 0.91
N ASN A 145 -1.82 -12.25 1.56
CA ASN A 145 -0.42 -12.66 1.61
C ASN A 145 -0.05 -13.43 2.89
N HIS A 146 -0.99 -13.59 3.82
CA HIS A 146 -0.83 -14.41 5.04
C HIS A 146 -1.41 -15.83 4.90
N ILE A 147 -2.07 -16.14 3.77
CA ILE A 147 -2.57 -17.46 3.36
C ILE A 147 -1.56 -18.06 2.38
#